data_AF-A0A4U2ZCZ4-F1
#
_entry.id   AF-A0A4U2ZCZ4-F1
#
_cell.length_a   1.000
_cell.length_b   1.000
_cell.length_c   1.000
_cell.angle_alpha   90.00
_cell.angle_beta   90.00
_cell.angle_gamma   90.00
#
_symmetry.space_group_name_H-M   'P 1'
#
loop_
_entity.id
_entity.type
_entity.pdbx_description
1 polymer ?
#
loop_
_entity_poly.entity_id
_entity_poly.type
_entity_poly.pdbx_seq_one_letter_code
_entity_poly.pdbx_strand_id
1 'polypeptide(L)' 'MITLTSLHAPNARITNLEGLQYAKNLTSLDISANSITDFSPLKSLGALDTITAHP' A
#
# COMPACT_ATOMS: atom_id res chain seq x y z
N MET A 1 -9.37 -11.74 15.41
CA MET A 1 -8.24 -10.87 15.01
C MET A 1 -8.64 -10.18 13.71
N ILE A 2 -8.44 -8.87 13.61
CA ILE A 2 -8.76 -8.11 12.40
C ILE A 2 -7.48 -8.02 11.58
N THR A 3 -7.51 -8.44 10.32
CA THR A 3 -6.38 -8.34 9.39
C THR A 3 -6.75 -7.37 8.26
N LEU A 4 -5.80 -6.52 7.89
CA LEU A 4 -5.96 -5.64 6.74
C LEU A 4 -5.67 -6.44 5.46
N THR A 5 -6.68 -6.56 4.59
CA THR A 5 -6.58 -7.27 3.31
C THR A 5 -6.65 -6.35 2.11
N SER A 6 -7.32 -5.20 2.23
CA SER A 6 -7.37 -4.16 1.21
C SER A 6 -7.24 -2.78 1.83
N LEU A 7 -6.52 -1.89 1.16
CA LEU A 7 -6.37 -0.49 1.52
C LEU A 7 -6.61 0.39 0.29
N HIS A 8 -7.58 1.29 0.39
CA HIS A 8 -7.92 2.26 -0.64
C HIS A 8 -7.74 3.67 -0.08
N ALA A 9 -6.75 4.39 -0.60
CA ALA A 9 -6.37 5.73 -0.15
C ALA A 9 -5.97 6.64 -1.33
N PRO A 10 -6.83 6.84 -2.34
CA PRO A 10 -6.55 7.74 -3.44
C PRO A 10 -6.55 9.20 -2.97
N ASN A 11 -5.66 10.04 -3.53
CA ASN A 11 -5.61 11.49 -3.24
C ASN A 11 -5.60 11.84 -1.74
N ALA A 12 -4.86 11.05 -0.96
CA ALA A 12 -4.77 11.18 0.49
C ALA A 12 -3.54 11.99 0.94
N ARG A 13 -2.78 12.56 -0.02
CA ARG A 13 -1.51 13.28 0.21
C ARG A 13 -0.48 12.41 0.92
N ILE A 14 -0.53 11.09 0.70
CA ILE A 14 0.43 10.15 1.24
C ILE A 14 1.77 10.34 0.53
N THR A 15 2.85 10.37 1.30
CA THR A 15 4.23 10.46 0.79
C THR A 15 5.12 9.32 1.28
N ASN A 16 4.68 8.58 2.30
CA ASN A 16 5.44 7.50 2.93
C ASN A 16 4.51 6.30 3.19
N LEU A 17 5.01 5.10 2.89
CA LEU A 17 4.31 3.82 3.06
C LEU A 17 4.81 3.00 4.26
N GLU A 18 5.69 3.56 5.08
CA GLU A 18 6.11 2.96 6.35
C GLU A 18 4.90 2.57 7.21
N GLY A 19 4.98 1.37 7.79
CA GLY A 19 3.89 0.71 8.49
C GLY A 19 3.21 -0.36 7.63
N LEU A 20 3.10 -0.17 6.30
CA LEU A 20 2.46 -1.16 5.44
C LEU A 20 3.22 -2.48 5.36
N GLN A 21 4.53 -2.52 5.64
CA GLN A 21 5.30 -3.76 5.68
C GLN A 21 4.76 -4.80 6.69
N TYR A 22 3.99 -4.35 7.69
CA TYR A 22 3.37 -5.21 8.70
C TYR A 22 2.02 -5.78 8.25
N ALA A 23 1.40 -5.23 7.20
CA ALA A 23 0.14 -5.71 6.65
C ALA A 23 0.34 -6.98 5.79
N LYS A 24 0.81 -8.07 6.40
CA LYS A 24 1.22 -9.31 5.71
C LYS A 24 0.11 -10.00 4.91
N ASN A 25 -1.16 -9.67 5.18
CA ASN A 25 -2.32 -10.20 4.49
C ASN A 25 -2.91 -9.22 3.46
N LEU A 26 -2.25 -8.09 3.20
CA LEU A 26 -2.69 -7.10 2.23
C LEU A 26 -2.54 -7.68 0.82
N THR A 27 -3.66 -7.80 0.11
CA THR A 27 -3.71 -8.31 -1.27
C THR A 27 -4.01 -7.23 -2.29
N SER A 28 -4.65 -6.13 -1.86
CA SER A 28 -5.03 -5.02 -2.73
C SER A 28 -4.64 -3.68 -2.11
N LEU A 29 -3.90 -2.88 -2.86
CA LEU A 29 -3.48 -1.54 -2.47
C LEU A 29 -3.77 -0.53 -3.58
N ASP A 30 -4.62 0.45 -3.28
CA ASP A 30 -4.83 1.61 -4.13
C ASP A 30 -4.35 2.87 -3.41
N ILE A 31 -3.28 3.44 -3.95
CA ILE A 31 -2.61 4.66 -3.49
C ILE A 31 -2.46 5.63 -4.66
N SER A 32 -3.36 5.57 -5.64
CA SER A 32 -3.43 6.49 -6.77
C SER A 32 -3.48 7.98 -6.35
N ALA A 33 -2.97 8.86 -7.21
CA ALA A 33 -2.97 10.31 -6.97
C ALA A 33 -2.28 10.69 -5.64
N ASN A 34 -1.24 9.96 -5.24
CA ASN A 34 -0.37 10.29 -4.12
C ASN A 34 1.05 10.54 -4.62
N SER A 35 1.84 11.27 -3.84
CA SER A 35 3.21 11.66 -4.19
C SER A 35 4.24 10.72 -3.57
N ILE A 36 4.07 9.41 -3.79
CA ILE A 36 4.94 8.37 -3.23
C ILE A 36 6.08 8.10 -4.21
N THR A 37 7.31 8.21 -3.72
CA THR A 37 8.52 7.97 -4.51
C THR A 37 9.28 6.71 -4.07
N ASP A 38 9.03 6.24 -2.85
CA ASP A 38 9.62 5.02 -2.30
C ASP A 38 8.56 3.94 -2.02
N PHE A 39 8.68 2.80 -2.71
CA PHE A 39 7.84 1.62 -2.53
C PHE A 39 8.56 0.50 -1.77
N SER A 40 9.77 0.74 -1.26
CA SER A 40 10.54 -0.24 -0.49
C SER A 40 9.77 -0.89 0.67
N PRO A 41 8.84 -0.21 1.39
CA PRO A 41 8.06 -0.84 2.45
C PRO A 41 7.15 -1.98 1.97
N LEU A 42 6.75 -1.98 0.70
CA LEU A 42 5.86 -3.01 0.13
C LEU A 42 6.60 -4.29 -0.27
N LYS A 43 7.94 -4.26 -0.36
CA LYS A 43 8.76 -5.36 -0.89
C LYS A 43 8.59 -6.68 -0.12
N SER A 44 8.19 -6.62 1.14
CA SER A 44 7.99 -7.78 2.01
C SER A 44 6.54 -8.32 2.04
N LEU A 45 5.65 -7.76 1.22
CA LEU A 45 4.24 -8.15 1.13
C LEU A 45 4.06 -9.23 0.07
N GLY A 46 4.30 -10.48 0.45
CA GLY A 46 4.24 -11.62 -0.47
C GLY A 46 2.83 -11.99 -0.96
N ALA A 47 1.78 -11.46 -0.32
CA ALA A 47 0.39 -11.66 -0.71
C ALA A 47 -0.18 -10.51 -1.56
N LEU A 48 0.63 -9.48 -1.87
CA LEU A 48 0.15 -8.30 -2.60
C LEU A 48 -0.02 -8.65 -4.08
N ASP A 49 -1.28 -8.80 -4.51
CA ASP A 49 -1.64 -9.19 -5.87
C ASP A 49 -1.88 -7.98 -6.78
N THR A 50 -2.45 -6.91 -6.24
CA THR A 50 -2.84 -5.73 -7.01
C THR A 50 -2.36 -4.45 -6.35
N ILE A 51 -1.59 -3.66 -7.12
CA ILE A 51 -1.16 -2.32 -6.74
C ILE A 51 -1.59 -1.30 -7.79
N THR A 52 -2.22 -0.22 -7.35
CA THR A 52 -2.51 0.95 -8.19
C THR A 52 -1.80 2.15 -7.59
N ALA A 53 -0.76 2.61 -8.29
CA ALA A 53 0.06 3.76 -7.90
C ALA A 53 0.42 4.54 -9.16
N HIS A 54 -0.51 5.38 -9.61
CA HIS A 54 -0.22 6.38 -10.63
C HIS A 54 -0.06 7.76 -9.97
N PRO A 55 0.73 8.66 -10.58
CA PRO A 55 0.91 10.02 -10.09
C PRO A 55 -0.43 10.77 -9.92
#